data_AF-A0A2N6SUG1-F1
#
_entry.id   AF-A0A2N6SUG1-F1
#
_cell.length_a   1.000
_cell.length_b   1.000
_cell.length_c   1.000
_cell.angle_alpha   90.00
_cell.angle_beta   90.00
_cell.angle_gamma   90.00
#
_symmetry.space_group_name_H-M   'P 1'
#
loop_
_entity.id
_entity.type
_entity.pdbx_description
1 polymer ?
#
loop_
_entity_poly.entity_id
_entity_poly.type
_entity_poly.pdbx_seq_one_letter_code
_entity_poly.pdbx_strand_id
1 'polypeptide(L)' 'MKTNIKIVFKDNKEHVFNANTFGFEEDGFCYLDFVDEDDKGRLVACVSTDEIKYLRFVEVKE' A
#
# COMPACT_ATOMS: atom_id res chain seq x y z
N MET A 1 -14.47 2.28 5.74
CA MET A 1 -14.29 1.05 4.92
C MET A 1 -12.89 0.51 5.18
N LYS A 2 -12.73 -0.77 5.55
CA LYS A 2 -11.40 -1.38 5.68
C LYS A 2 -10.97 -1.90 4.30
N THR A 3 -10.17 -1.10 3.61
CA THR A 3 -9.55 -1.50 2.35
C THR A 3 -8.12 -1.94 2.64
N ASN A 4 -7.69 -3.03 2.00
CA ASN A 4 -6.29 -3.46 2.07
C ASN A 4 -5.63 -3.27 0.70
N ILE A 5 -4.31 -3.04 0.70
CA ILE A 5 -3.50 -3.00 -0.51
C ILE A 5 -2.59 -4.22 -0.51
N LYS A 6 -2.69 -5.04 -1.55
CA LYS A 6 -1.75 -6.13 -1.83
C LYS A 6 -0.65 -5.61 -2.74
N ILE A 7 0.60 -5.77 -2.31
CA ILE A 7 1.79 -5.55 -3.13
C ILE A 7 2.36 -6.91 -3.53
N VAL A 8 2.68 -7.05 -4.82
CA VAL A 8 3.45 -8.17 -5.37
C VAL A 8 4.79 -7.64 -5.82
N PHE A 9 5.85 -8.24 -5.30
CA PHE A 9 7.24 -7.87 -5.58
C PHE A 9 7.77 -8.61 -6.82
N LYS A 10 8.86 -8.11 -7.40
CA LYS A 10 9.53 -8.75 -8.56
C LYS A 10 10.00 -10.18 -8.26
N ASP A 11 10.40 -10.44 -7.01
CA ASP A 11 10.75 -11.78 -6.48
C ASP A 11 9.52 -12.71 -6.26
N ASN A 12 8.32 -12.27 -6.68
CA ASN A 12 7.03 -12.95 -6.46
C ASN A 12 6.62 -13.11 -4.99
N LYS A 13 7.32 -12.45 -4.05
CA LYS A 13 6.80 -12.25 -2.70
C LYS A 13 5.54 -11.39 -2.76
N GLU A 14 4.61 -11.68 -1.86
CA GLU A 14 3.35 -10.97 -1.77
C GLU A 14 3.12 -10.53 -0.33
N HIS A 15 2.72 -9.26 -0.16
CA HIS A 15 2.35 -8.73 1.15
C HIS A 15 1.03 -7.97 1.05
N VAL A 16 0.19 -8.12 2.07
CA VAL A 16 -1.07 -7.40 2.21
C VAL A 16 -0.92 -6.42 3.36
N PHE A 17 -1.17 -5.15 3.07
CA PHE A 17 -1.09 -4.05 4.02
C PHE A 17 -2.49 -3.54 4.32
N ASN A 18 -2.74 -3.20 5.59
CA ASN A 18 -3.93 -2.48 6.01
C ASN A 18 -3.76 -1.00 5.69
N ALA A 19 -3.93 -0.66 4.41
CA ALA A 19 -3.77 0.67 3.85
C ALA A 19 -4.89 0.92 2.85
N ASN A 20 -5.40 2.14 2.81
CA ASN A 20 -6.52 2.53 1.95
C ASN A 20 -6.11 3.50 0.82
N THR A 21 -4.88 4.01 0.86
CA THR A 21 -4.31 4.85 -0.18
C THR A 21 -2.84 4.54 -0.40
N PHE A 22 -2.31 4.94 -1.55
CA PHE A 22 -0.89 4.86 -1.87
C PHE A 22 -0.46 6.06 -2.71
N GLY A 23 0.81 6.44 -2.58
CA GLY A 23 1.44 7.52 -3.34
C GLY A 23 2.80 7.09 -3.88
N PHE A 24 3.10 7.46 -5.12
CA PHE A 24 4.43 7.30 -5.70
C PHE A 24 5.14 8.64 -5.65
N GLU A 25 6.26 8.70 -4.94
CA GLU A 25 7.06 9.92 -4.81
C GLU A 25 8.26 9.90 -5.76
N GLU A 26 8.80 11.08 -6.05
CA GLU A 26 9.98 11.23 -6.93
C GLU A 26 11.27 10.62 -6.32
N ASP A 27 11.26 10.29 -5.03
CA ASP A 27 12.36 9.60 -4.34
C ASP A 27 12.50 8.12 -4.71
N GLY A 28 11.57 7.59 -5.54
CA GLY A 28 11.58 6.20 -5.98
C GLY A 28 10.91 5.24 -5.01
N PHE A 29 10.18 5.75 -4.01
CA PHE A 29 9.39 4.95 -3.07
C PHE A 29 7.88 5.11 -3.30
N CYS A 30 7.17 4.03 -2.98
CA CYS A 30 5.73 3.96 -2.86
C CYS A 30 5.39 3.95 -1.37
N TYR A 31 4.62 4.94 -0.96
CA TYR A 31 4.13 5.08 0.41
C TYR A 31 2.70 4.54 0.46
N LEU A 32 2.45 3.69 1.44
CA LEU A 32 1.14 3.15 1.76
C LEU A 32 0.65 3.85 3.00
N ASP A 33 -0.50 4.50 2.93
CA ASP A 33 -1.10 5.19 4.06
C ASP A 33 -2.49 4.63 4.37
N PHE A 34 -2.84 4.75 5.65
CA PHE A 34 -4.20 4.58 6.12
C PHE A 34 -4.73 5.94 6.55
N VAL A 35 -5.74 6.42 5.85
CA VAL A 35 -6.43 7.67 6.17
C VAL A 35 -7.72 7.33 6.92
N ASP A 36 -7.80 7.71 8.18
CA ASP A 36 -9.01 7.58 9.00
C ASP A 36 -10.09 8.61 8.61
N GLU A 37 -11.31 8.49 9.17
CA GLU A 37 -12.44 9.40 8.88
C GLU A 37 -12.19 10.87 9.23
N ASP A 38 -11.19 11.15 10.08
CA ASP A 38 -10.73 12.50 10.43
C ASP A 38 -9.66 13.06 9.46
N ASP A 39 -9.47 12.46 8.28
CA ASP A 39 -8.42 12.80 7.30
C ASP A 39 -6.99 12.71 7.87
N LYS A 40 -6.82 12.00 8.99
CA LYS A 40 -5.50 11.75 9.59
C LYS A 40 -4.86 10.57 8.89
N GLY A 41 -3.86 10.87 8.06
CA GLY A 41 -3.03 9.86 7.42
C GLY A 41 -2.02 9.25 8.40
N ARG A 42 -1.91 7.92 8.37
CA ARG A 42 -0.86 7.16 9.03
C ARG A 42 -0.08 6.35 8.00
N LEU A 43 1.24 6.54 7.98
CA LEU A 43 2.14 5.72 7.18
C LEU A 43 2.10 4.26 7.67
N VAL A 44 1.76 3.36 6.75
CA VAL A 44 1.66 1.91 6.96
C VAL A 44 2.93 1.22 6.48
N ALA A 45 3.42 1.58 5.29
CA ALA A 45 4.63 1.03 4.73
C ALA A 45 5.27 1.99 3.71
N CYS A 46 6.58 1.88 3.56
CA CYS A 46 7.35 2.54 2.52
C CYS A 46 8.09 1.45 1.74
N VAL A 47 7.91 1.41 0.43
CA VAL A 47 8.39 0.31 -0.43
C VAL A 47 9.08 0.89 -1.65
N SER A 48 10.28 0.41 -1.99
CA SER A 48 10.96 0.82 -3.22
C SER A 48 10.11 0.47 -4.44
N THR A 49 9.85 1.46 -5.30
CA THR A 49 9.09 1.27 -6.54
C THR A 49 9.78 0.29 -7.49
N ASP A 50 11.11 0.24 -7.48
CA ASP A 50 11.86 -0.71 -8.28
C ASP A 50 11.63 -2.16 -7.84
N GLU A 51 11.26 -2.42 -6.58
CA GLU A 51 10.99 -3.78 -6.11
C GLU A 51 9.56 -4.24 -6.42
N ILE A 52 8.66 -3.30 -6.73
CA ILE A 52 7.24 -3.58 -6.97
C ILE A 52 7.03 -4.09 -8.39
N LYS A 53 6.34 -5.22 -8.50
CA LYS A 53 5.84 -5.74 -9.78
C LYS A 53 4.47 -5.15 -10.11
N TYR A 54 3.55 -5.19 -9.15
CA TYR A 54 2.26 -4.49 -9.20
C TYR A 54 1.65 -4.40 -7.80
N LEU A 55 0.67 -3.51 -7.65
CA LEU A 55 -0.16 -3.40 -6.46
C LEU A 55 -1.65 -3.42 -6.84
N ARG A 56 -2.51 -3.83 -5.91
CA ARG A 56 -3.97 -3.84 -6.09
C ARG A 56 -4.69 -3.66 -4.77
N PHE A 57 -5.84 -2.99 -4.82
CA PHE A 57 -6.79 -3.02 -3.71
C PHE A 57 -7.41 -4.41 -3.58
N VAL A 58 -7.59 -4.85 -2.35
CA VAL A 58 -8.29 -6.09 -1.99
C VAL A 58 -9.28 -5.78 -0.87
N GLU A 59 -10.56 -6.08 -1.10
CA GLU A 59 -11.55 -6.10 -0.04
C GLU A 59 -11.32 -7.32 0.84
N VAL A 60 -11.23 -7.11 2.14
CA VAL A 60 -11.33 -8.20 3.11
C VAL A 60 -12.78 -8.28 3.55
N LYS A 61 -13.45 -9.38 3.19
CA LYS A 61 -14.71 -9.74 3.82
C LYS A 61 -14.40 -10.17 5.24
N GLU A 62 -15.01 -9.47 6.21
CA GLU A 62 -15.03 -9.86 7.63
C GLU A 62 -15.62 -11.26 7.84
#